data_AF-A0A4R3SIZ3-F1
#
_entry.id   AF-A0A4R3SIZ3-F1
#
_cell.length_a   1.000
_cell.length_b   1.000
_cell.length_c   1.000
_cell.angle_alpha   90.00
_cell.angle_beta   90.00
_cell.angle_gamma   90.00
#
_symmetry.space_group_name_H-M   'P 1'
#
loop_
_entity.id
_entity.type
_entity.pdbx_description
1 polymer ?
#
loop_
_entity_poly.entity_id
_entity_poly.type
_entity_poly.pdbx_seq_one_letter_code
_entity_poly.pdbx_strand_id
1 'polypeptide(L)'
;MTELRDRVAVELGRALRADSLDNPWSDTAGASTRTIYAPDGFLYQASRLRFHESVLEEHRALTPSPVTDGSLAVVVTAGPPGSGKSTALERMPELCGYRSIDADDFKDPLLLRAQADGLVDRWTARRLADDRPVQLREIAGFVHAESTTVADTLRRRALRNGENVVVHGTLSSVDYLDDLLAELDDAGYEKLRIVTVEVPLETAIAQATDRWWSVRDAATDPLGGRFVPEAAIRRYYPTGSTESVCGANARVLGDRAADLGWDVSIV
;
A
#
# COMPACT_ATOMS: atom_id res chain seq x y z
N MET A 1 -24.22 1.55 -17.16
CA MET A 1 -22.99 2.03 -16.50
C MET A 1 -22.25 0.89 -15.80
N THR A 2 -22.91 0.12 -14.92
CA THR A 2 -22.34 -1.06 -14.25
C THR A 2 -21.75 -2.10 -15.21
N GLU A 3 -22.44 -2.42 -16.31
CA GLU A 3 -21.90 -3.34 -17.34
C GLU A 3 -20.66 -2.81 -18.08
N LEU A 4 -20.48 -1.49 -18.18
CA LEU A 4 -19.27 -0.93 -18.78
C LEU A 4 -18.11 -0.99 -17.77
N ARG A 5 -18.36 -0.54 -16.53
CA ARG A 5 -17.40 -0.64 -15.41
C ARG A 5 -16.82 -2.05 -15.30
N ASP A 6 -17.69 -3.05 -15.23
CA ASP A 6 -17.28 -4.44 -15.00
C ASP A 6 -16.51 -4.99 -16.20
N ARG A 7 -16.91 -4.65 -17.43
CA ARG A 7 -16.15 -5.03 -18.64
C ARG A 7 -14.75 -4.41 -18.65
N VAL A 8 -14.62 -3.12 -18.35
CA VAL A 8 -13.32 -2.43 -18.29
C VAL A 8 -12.47 -3.00 -17.15
N ALA A 9 -13.05 -3.27 -15.98
CA ALA A 9 -12.34 -3.88 -14.85
C ALA A 9 -11.79 -5.27 -15.21
N VAL A 10 -12.60 -6.12 -15.86
CA VAL A 10 -12.17 -7.46 -16.30
C VAL A 10 -11.07 -7.37 -17.36
N GLU A 11 -11.22 -6.48 -18.35
CA GLU A 11 -10.23 -6.28 -19.40
C GLU A 11 -8.89 -5.79 -18.83
N LEU A 12 -8.92 -4.76 -17.97
CA LEU A 12 -7.74 -4.23 -17.30
C LEU A 12 -7.08 -5.28 -16.41
N GLY A 13 -7.87 -6.00 -15.60
CA GLY A 13 -7.36 -7.09 -14.76
C GLY A 13 -6.65 -8.18 -15.57
N ARG A 14 -7.19 -8.56 -16.74
CA ARG A 14 -6.53 -9.50 -17.67
C ARG A 14 -5.24 -8.93 -18.25
N ALA A 15 -5.25 -7.65 -18.63
CA ALA A 15 -4.07 -6.96 -19.15
C ALA A 15 -2.92 -6.96 -18.13
N LEU A 16 -3.20 -6.56 -16.89
CA LEU A 16 -2.21 -6.52 -15.82
C LEU A 16 -1.67 -7.90 -15.49
N ARG A 17 -2.53 -8.93 -15.44
CA ARG A 17 -2.08 -10.31 -15.23
C ARG A 17 -1.17 -10.81 -16.32
N ALA A 18 -1.47 -10.51 -17.59
CA ALA A 18 -0.65 -10.97 -18.71
C ALA A 18 0.81 -10.49 -18.59
N ASP A 19 1.01 -9.33 -17.98
CA ASP A 19 2.33 -8.73 -17.74
C ASP A 19 2.82 -8.89 -16.30
N SER A 20 2.15 -9.73 -15.48
CA SER A 20 2.47 -9.99 -14.07
C SER A 20 2.43 -8.78 -13.14
N LEU A 21 1.62 -7.75 -13.47
CA LEU A 21 1.37 -6.57 -12.64
C LEU A 21 0.24 -6.79 -11.61
N ASP A 22 -0.48 -7.90 -11.67
CA ASP A 22 -1.48 -8.30 -10.67
C ASP A 22 -0.85 -8.96 -9.42
N ASN A 23 0.45 -9.25 -9.46
CA ASN A 23 1.24 -9.64 -8.31
C ASN A 23 2.17 -8.50 -7.87
N PRO A 24 1.89 -7.80 -6.75
CA PRO A 24 2.70 -6.67 -6.28
C PRO A 24 4.16 -7.02 -5.96
N TRP A 25 4.47 -8.30 -5.78
CA TRP A 25 5.79 -8.82 -5.43
C TRP A 25 6.41 -9.69 -6.53
N SER A 26 5.93 -9.54 -7.77
CA SER A 26 6.43 -10.34 -8.89
C SER A 26 7.95 -10.20 -9.08
N ASP A 27 8.64 -11.32 -9.17
CA ASP A 27 10.06 -11.41 -9.55
C ASP A 27 10.25 -11.56 -11.07
N THR A 28 9.16 -11.48 -11.83
CA THR A 28 9.23 -11.50 -13.30
C THR A 28 10.00 -10.27 -13.78
N ALA A 29 11.06 -10.49 -14.56
CA ALA A 29 11.91 -9.42 -15.07
C ALA A 29 11.08 -8.38 -15.83
N GLY A 30 11.14 -7.11 -15.39
CA GLY A 30 10.41 -6.00 -16.00
C GLY A 30 8.92 -5.92 -15.63
N ALA A 31 8.44 -6.75 -14.70
CA ALA A 31 7.09 -6.65 -14.13
C ALA A 31 7.02 -5.74 -12.89
N SER A 32 8.18 -5.30 -12.39
CA SER A 32 8.27 -4.32 -11.30
C SER A 32 9.49 -3.42 -11.47
N THR A 33 9.38 -2.15 -11.08
CA THR A 33 10.53 -1.23 -11.01
C THR A 33 11.62 -1.74 -10.06
N ARG A 34 11.29 -2.55 -9.04
CA ARG A 34 12.29 -3.25 -8.22
C ARG A 34 13.19 -4.12 -9.09
N THR A 35 12.63 -4.97 -9.95
CA THR A 35 13.41 -5.88 -10.81
C THR A 35 14.26 -5.13 -11.86
N ILE A 36 13.87 -3.91 -12.21
CA ILE A 36 14.59 -3.07 -13.19
C ILE A 36 15.76 -2.35 -12.53
N TYR A 37 15.52 -1.72 -11.38
CA TYR A 37 16.52 -0.86 -10.74
C TYR A 37 17.31 -1.54 -9.61
N ALA A 38 16.92 -2.74 -9.19
CA ALA A 38 17.68 -3.63 -8.30
C ALA A 38 17.79 -5.03 -8.94
N PRO A 39 18.51 -5.16 -10.07
CA PRO A 39 18.53 -6.41 -10.85
C PRO A 39 19.23 -7.58 -10.14
N ASP A 40 20.05 -7.30 -9.12
CA ASP A 40 20.67 -8.32 -8.28
C ASP A 40 19.73 -8.81 -7.16
N GLY A 41 18.56 -8.17 -6.99
CA GLY A 41 17.59 -8.45 -5.94
C GLY A 41 17.98 -7.92 -4.56
N PHE A 42 19.14 -7.28 -4.42
CA PHE A 42 19.68 -6.83 -3.14
C PHE A 42 19.62 -5.31 -3.00
N LEU A 43 20.19 -4.57 -3.97
CA LEU A 43 20.37 -3.13 -3.83
C LEU A 43 19.92 -2.39 -5.09
N TYR A 44 19.15 -1.33 -4.86
CA TYR A 44 18.85 -0.37 -5.90
C TYR A 44 20.14 0.31 -6.39
N GLN A 45 20.22 0.53 -7.70
CA GLN A 45 21.28 1.34 -8.31
C GLN A 45 21.42 2.69 -7.60
N ALA A 46 22.65 3.19 -7.48
CA ALA A 46 22.93 4.43 -6.74
C ALA A 46 22.14 5.65 -7.26
N SER A 47 21.88 5.73 -8.56
CA SER A 47 21.01 6.76 -9.16
C SER A 47 19.57 6.66 -8.67
N ARG A 48 19.06 5.44 -8.49
CA ARG A 48 17.71 5.19 -8.01
C ARG A 48 17.58 5.48 -6.52
N LEU A 49 18.58 5.13 -5.71
CA LEU A 49 18.62 5.51 -4.29
C LEU A 49 18.60 7.03 -4.10
N ARG A 50 19.35 7.79 -4.91
CA ARG A 50 19.28 9.28 -4.88
C ARG A 50 17.88 9.80 -5.22
N PHE A 51 17.19 9.13 -6.14
CA PHE A 51 15.80 9.47 -6.45
C PHE A 51 14.84 9.12 -5.31
N HIS A 52 15.04 7.99 -4.61
CA HIS A 52 14.27 7.69 -3.40
C HIS A 52 14.46 8.76 -2.33
N GLU A 53 15.69 9.26 -2.13
CA GLU A 53 15.95 10.36 -1.20
C GLU A 53 15.23 11.65 -1.60
N SER A 54 15.21 12.01 -2.90
CA SER A 54 14.47 13.21 -3.33
C SER A 54 12.96 13.07 -3.10
N VAL A 55 12.40 11.88 -3.37
CA VAL A 55 10.99 11.58 -3.12
C VAL A 55 10.64 11.66 -1.62
N LEU A 56 11.52 11.15 -0.76
CA LEU A 56 11.36 11.25 0.70
C LEU A 56 11.42 12.71 1.19
N GLU A 57 12.32 13.51 0.63
CA GLU A 57 12.45 14.92 1.00
C GLU A 57 11.22 15.74 0.57
N GLU A 58 10.73 15.52 -0.66
CA GLU A 58 9.48 16.14 -1.14
C GLU A 58 8.29 15.77 -0.26
N HIS A 59 8.17 14.48 0.11
CA HIS A 59 7.11 14.02 0.99
C HIS A 59 7.20 14.67 2.39
N ARG A 60 8.40 14.81 2.95
CA ARG A 60 8.62 15.46 4.26
C ARG A 60 8.33 16.94 4.26
N ALA A 61 8.60 17.63 3.15
CA ALA A 61 8.24 19.04 3.00
C ALA A 61 6.71 19.24 3.05
N LEU A 62 5.93 18.26 2.56
CA LEU A 62 4.46 18.27 2.60
C LEU A 62 3.89 17.77 3.92
N THR A 63 4.66 16.95 4.66
CA THR A 63 4.26 16.34 5.92
C THR A 63 5.32 16.60 7.00
N PRO A 64 5.35 17.80 7.60
CA PRO A 64 6.35 18.14 8.62
C PRO A 64 6.37 17.14 9.78
N SER A 65 7.52 17.03 10.47
CA SER A 65 7.63 16.15 11.64
C SER A 65 6.57 16.48 12.70
N PRO A 66 5.87 15.45 13.22
CA PRO A 66 4.94 15.65 14.32
C PRO A 66 5.67 16.13 15.57
N VAL A 67 4.95 16.83 16.43
CA VAL A 67 5.46 17.20 17.76
C VAL A 67 5.42 15.95 18.64
N THR A 68 6.55 15.62 19.25
CA THR A 68 6.68 14.48 20.17
C THR A 68 6.50 14.95 21.61
N ASP A 69 5.68 14.23 22.39
CA ASP A 69 5.52 14.45 23.84
C ASP A 69 6.40 13.50 24.69
N GLY A 70 7.26 12.71 24.03
CA GLY A 70 8.08 11.69 24.64
C GLY A 70 7.38 10.33 24.82
N SER A 71 6.09 10.23 24.46
CA SER A 71 5.42 8.93 24.32
C SER A 71 5.76 8.30 22.96
N LEU A 72 5.92 6.97 22.95
CA LEU A 72 6.16 6.18 21.76
C LEU A 72 4.98 5.22 21.56
N ALA A 73 4.17 5.49 20.56
CA ALA A 73 3.00 4.72 20.20
C ALA A 73 2.95 4.49 18.68
N VAL A 74 2.56 3.28 18.33
CA VAL A 74 2.36 2.85 16.94
C VAL A 74 0.91 2.45 16.73
N VAL A 75 0.34 2.93 15.63
CA VAL A 75 -0.92 2.44 15.09
C VAL A 75 -0.65 1.67 13.81
N VAL A 76 -1.16 0.46 13.68
CA VAL A 76 -1.06 -0.35 12.45
C VAL A 76 -2.46 -0.56 11.91
N THR A 77 -2.65 -0.40 10.60
CA THR A 77 -3.91 -0.80 9.96
C THR A 77 -3.85 -2.23 9.42
N ALA A 78 -4.98 -2.93 9.53
CA ALA A 78 -5.17 -4.26 9.00
C ALA A 78 -6.47 -4.34 8.22
N GLY A 79 -6.45 -5.01 7.07
CA GLY A 79 -7.65 -5.22 6.26
C GLY A 79 -7.36 -5.23 4.75
N PRO A 80 -8.15 -5.96 3.97
CA PRO A 80 -7.93 -6.09 2.53
C PRO A 80 -8.11 -4.73 1.79
N PRO A 81 -7.57 -4.58 0.57
CA PRO A 81 -7.90 -3.46 -0.29
C PRO A 81 -9.40 -3.36 -0.49
N GLY A 82 -9.96 -2.15 -0.38
CA GLY A 82 -11.40 -1.94 -0.47
C GLY A 82 -12.18 -2.27 0.81
N SER A 83 -11.54 -2.50 1.97
CA SER A 83 -12.28 -2.69 3.23
C SER A 83 -12.72 -1.39 3.91
N GLY A 84 -12.14 -0.24 3.56
CA GLY A 84 -12.47 1.06 4.16
C GLY A 84 -11.56 1.54 5.29
N LYS A 85 -10.33 0.99 5.41
CA LYS A 85 -9.32 1.39 6.42
C LYS A 85 -9.12 2.91 6.52
N SER A 86 -8.95 3.61 5.39
CA SER A 86 -8.74 5.06 5.38
C SER A 86 -9.92 5.81 6.02
N THR A 87 -11.15 5.39 5.72
CA THR A 87 -12.36 5.97 6.33
C THR A 87 -12.46 5.67 7.82
N ALA A 88 -11.96 4.53 8.29
CA ALA A 88 -11.87 4.24 9.71
C ALA A 88 -10.87 5.16 10.42
N LEU A 89 -9.70 5.39 9.82
CA LEU A 89 -8.68 6.31 10.35
C LEU A 89 -9.13 7.78 10.35
N GLU A 90 -9.86 8.24 9.33
CA GLU A 90 -10.42 9.60 9.28
C GLU A 90 -11.35 9.92 10.47
N ARG A 91 -11.91 8.88 11.10
CA ARG A 91 -12.78 9.01 12.28
C ARG A 91 -12.00 9.02 13.60
N MET A 92 -10.67 8.99 13.55
CA MET A 92 -9.76 8.98 14.71
C MET A 92 -8.92 10.27 14.73
N PRO A 93 -9.51 11.44 15.06
CA PRO A 93 -8.81 12.72 15.03
C PRO A 93 -7.64 12.81 16.01
N GLU A 94 -7.59 11.93 17.03
CA GLU A 94 -6.45 11.79 17.93
C GLU A 94 -5.16 11.35 17.22
N LEU A 95 -5.26 10.78 16.01
CA LEU A 95 -4.12 10.34 15.20
C LEU A 95 -3.55 11.44 14.30
N CYS A 96 -4.19 12.63 14.22
CA CYS A 96 -3.71 13.74 13.38
C CYS A 96 -2.28 14.22 13.73
N GLY A 97 -1.82 13.97 14.96
CA GLY A 97 -0.47 14.28 15.42
C GLY A 97 0.55 13.16 15.16
N TYR A 98 0.16 12.07 14.50
CA TYR A 98 1.05 10.95 14.22
C TYR A 98 1.64 11.08 12.82
N ARG A 99 2.86 10.57 12.64
CA ARG A 99 3.49 10.38 11.35
C ARG A 99 2.74 9.28 10.58
N SER A 100 1.99 9.66 9.56
CA SER A 100 1.41 8.72 8.61
C SER A 100 2.50 8.13 7.70
N ILE A 101 2.58 6.80 7.64
CA ILE A 101 3.48 6.05 6.76
C ILE A 101 2.62 5.21 5.80
N ASP A 102 2.40 5.71 4.58
CA ASP A 102 1.69 4.97 3.53
C ASP A 102 2.56 4.80 2.29
N ALA A 103 2.73 3.55 1.84
CA ALA A 103 3.41 3.26 0.58
C ALA A 103 2.68 3.89 -0.62
N ASP A 104 1.37 4.08 -0.53
CA ASP A 104 0.58 4.68 -1.59
C ASP A 104 0.99 6.13 -1.90
N ASP A 105 1.53 6.88 -0.94
CA ASP A 105 2.02 8.26 -1.11
C ASP A 105 3.22 8.35 -2.06
N PHE A 106 3.99 7.28 -2.17
CA PHE A 106 5.19 7.24 -3.01
C PHE A 106 4.92 6.70 -4.41
N LYS A 107 3.74 6.14 -4.70
CA LYS A 107 3.50 5.52 -6.01
C LYS A 107 3.45 6.52 -7.15
N ASP A 108 2.84 7.68 -6.93
CA ASP A 108 2.70 8.70 -7.97
C ASP A 108 4.05 9.22 -8.48
N PRO A 109 5.01 9.67 -7.62
CA PRO A 109 6.32 10.09 -8.12
C PRO A 109 7.10 8.94 -8.78
N LEU A 110 6.98 7.70 -8.28
CA LEU A 110 7.60 6.54 -8.91
C LEU A 110 7.02 6.24 -10.30
N LEU A 111 5.70 6.33 -10.46
CA LEU A 111 4.98 6.14 -11.73
C LEU A 111 5.30 7.24 -12.74
N LEU A 112 5.33 8.50 -12.30
CA LEU A 112 5.72 9.64 -13.12
C LEU A 112 7.16 9.49 -13.62
N ARG A 113 8.07 9.02 -12.74
CA ARG A 113 9.43 8.73 -13.17
C ARG A 113 9.50 7.56 -14.15
N ALA A 114 8.75 6.50 -13.92
CA ALA A 114 8.68 5.37 -14.85
C ALA A 114 8.10 5.78 -16.22
N GLN A 115 7.16 6.73 -16.24
CA GLN A 115 6.65 7.33 -17.46
C GLN A 115 7.71 8.16 -18.18
N ALA A 116 8.44 9.01 -17.47
CA ALA A 116 9.54 9.80 -18.06
C ALA A 116 10.65 8.91 -18.64
N ASP A 117 10.88 7.75 -18.04
CA ASP A 117 11.84 6.74 -18.51
C ASP A 117 11.25 5.83 -19.62
N GLY A 118 10.00 6.04 -20.06
CA GLY A 118 9.32 5.29 -21.14
C GLY A 118 8.91 3.85 -20.77
N LEU A 119 8.96 3.49 -19.48
CA LEU A 119 8.75 2.11 -19.03
C LEU A 119 7.28 1.66 -19.05
N VAL A 120 6.36 2.61 -19.11
CA VAL A 120 4.91 2.36 -18.98
C VAL A 120 4.14 2.51 -20.29
N ASP A 121 4.80 2.95 -21.36
CA ASP A 121 4.18 3.32 -22.64
C ASP A 121 3.37 2.18 -23.25
N ARG A 122 3.85 0.93 -23.12
CA ARG A 122 3.15 -0.26 -23.60
C ARG A 122 1.77 -0.46 -22.97
N TRP A 123 1.58 0.00 -21.73
CA TRP A 123 0.30 -0.09 -21.03
C TRP A 123 -0.55 1.14 -21.33
N THR A 124 0.02 2.35 -21.22
CA THR A 124 -0.73 3.59 -21.42
C THR A 124 -1.17 3.81 -22.87
N ALA A 125 -0.53 3.15 -23.85
CA ALA A 125 -1.00 3.13 -25.24
C ALA A 125 -2.22 2.20 -25.46
N ARG A 126 -2.52 1.28 -24.53
CA ARG A 126 -3.66 0.35 -24.65
C ARG A 126 -4.96 1.09 -24.34
N ARG A 127 -5.93 0.98 -25.23
CA ARG A 127 -7.31 1.41 -24.98
C ARG A 127 -8.15 0.26 -24.44
N LEU A 128 -9.03 0.56 -23.50
CA LEU A 128 -9.97 -0.39 -22.90
C LEU A 128 -11.35 -0.27 -23.55
N ALA A 129 -12.32 -1.07 -23.10
CA ALA A 129 -13.70 -1.12 -23.61
C ALA A 129 -14.47 0.21 -23.53
N ASP A 130 -14.00 1.19 -22.76
CA ASP A 130 -14.53 2.55 -22.70
C ASP A 130 -13.83 3.52 -23.68
N ASP A 131 -12.98 2.98 -24.57
CA ASP A 131 -12.13 3.70 -25.52
C ASP A 131 -11.14 4.70 -24.87
N ARG A 132 -10.91 4.59 -23.57
CA ARG A 132 -9.91 5.41 -22.86
C ARG A 132 -8.62 4.61 -22.65
N PRO A 133 -7.44 5.26 -22.66
CA PRO A 133 -6.19 4.58 -22.37
C PRO A 133 -6.16 4.02 -20.93
N VAL A 134 -5.25 3.09 -20.68
CA VAL A 134 -4.84 2.74 -19.31
C VAL A 134 -4.15 3.95 -18.68
N GLN A 135 -4.54 4.29 -17.46
CA GLN A 135 -4.02 5.43 -16.70
C GLN A 135 -2.87 4.99 -15.77
N LEU A 136 -2.01 5.94 -15.35
CA LEU A 136 -0.82 5.60 -14.57
C LEU A 136 -1.13 4.90 -13.24
N ARG A 137 -2.14 5.37 -12.49
CA ARG A 137 -2.50 4.73 -11.21
C ARG A 137 -3.16 3.36 -11.38
N GLU A 138 -3.58 2.99 -12.59
CA GLU A 138 -4.11 1.66 -12.89
C GLU A 138 -3.01 0.59 -12.98
N ILE A 139 -1.77 1.01 -13.21
CA ILE A 139 -0.58 0.15 -13.22
C ILE A 139 0.23 0.28 -11.91
N ALA A 140 -0.37 0.75 -10.82
CA ALA A 140 0.28 0.96 -9.52
C ALA A 140 0.97 -0.30 -8.94
N GLY A 141 0.58 -1.50 -9.38
CA GLY A 141 1.28 -2.75 -9.06
C GLY A 141 2.74 -2.76 -9.51
N PHE A 142 3.06 -2.09 -10.62
CA PHE A 142 4.41 -2.01 -11.20
C PHE A 142 5.44 -1.38 -10.23
N VAL A 143 5.01 -0.40 -9.44
CA VAL A 143 5.87 0.32 -8.48
C VAL A 143 5.68 -0.14 -7.03
N HIS A 144 4.84 -1.16 -6.78
CA HIS A 144 4.42 -1.52 -5.42
C HIS A 144 5.60 -1.84 -4.50
N ALA A 145 6.43 -2.82 -4.87
CA ALA A 145 7.56 -3.25 -4.04
C ALA A 145 8.56 -2.10 -3.78
N GLU A 146 8.76 -1.23 -4.77
CA GLU A 146 9.62 -0.05 -4.61
C GLU A 146 8.99 0.98 -3.68
N SER A 147 7.70 1.26 -3.79
CA SER A 147 7.01 2.19 -2.89
C SER A 147 7.05 1.72 -1.43
N THR A 148 6.94 0.40 -1.19
CA THR A 148 7.10 -0.17 0.15
C THR A 148 8.51 0.05 0.68
N THR A 149 9.54 -0.13 -0.15
CA THR A 149 10.94 0.12 0.24
C THR A 149 11.18 1.58 0.66
N VAL A 150 10.57 2.53 -0.07
CA VAL A 150 10.64 3.96 0.25
C VAL A 150 9.89 4.26 1.56
N ALA A 151 8.68 3.72 1.74
CA ALA A 151 7.90 3.87 2.95
C ALA A 151 8.58 3.26 4.19
N ASP A 152 9.20 2.09 4.06
CA ASP A 152 9.98 1.45 5.12
C ASP A 152 11.18 2.32 5.53
N THR A 153 11.79 3.03 4.57
CA THR A 153 12.85 3.98 4.87
C THR A 153 12.32 5.19 5.65
N LEU A 154 11.12 5.69 5.33
CA LEU A 154 10.48 6.71 6.14
C LEU A 154 10.14 6.20 7.54
N ARG A 155 9.58 4.98 7.67
CA ARG A 155 9.27 4.33 8.96
C ARG A 155 10.49 4.27 9.86
N ARG A 156 11.58 3.64 9.41
CA ARG A 156 12.84 3.54 10.18
C ARG A 156 13.35 4.91 10.64
N ARG A 157 13.21 5.94 9.80
CA ARG A 157 13.62 7.31 10.17
C ARG A 157 12.71 7.92 11.23
N ALA A 158 11.39 7.71 11.11
CA ALA A 158 10.41 8.19 12.07
C ALA A 158 10.58 7.50 13.44
N LEU A 159 10.76 6.18 13.45
CA LEU A 159 11.00 5.42 14.68
C LEU A 159 12.26 5.88 15.40
N ARG A 160 13.39 6.05 14.67
CA ARG A 160 14.64 6.59 15.23
C ARG A 160 14.48 8.01 15.80
N ASN A 161 13.58 8.79 15.24
CA ASN A 161 13.28 10.15 15.70
C ASN A 161 12.32 10.18 16.90
N GLY A 162 11.81 9.02 17.35
CA GLY A 162 10.82 8.94 18.43
C GLY A 162 9.45 9.51 18.04
N GLU A 163 9.09 9.47 16.75
CA GLU A 163 7.81 9.98 16.26
C GLU A 163 6.70 8.94 16.45
N ASN A 164 5.58 9.29 17.10
CA ASN A 164 4.37 8.47 17.05
C ASN A 164 3.96 8.21 15.58
N VAL A 165 3.75 6.94 15.20
CA VAL A 165 3.53 6.55 13.79
C VAL A 165 2.19 5.86 13.55
N VAL A 166 1.58 6.11 12.39
CA VAL A 166 0.50 5.30 11.81
C VAL A 166 1.06 4.58 10.60
N VAL A 167 1.23 3.26 10.69
CA VAL A 167 1.72 2.40 9.61
C VAL A 167 0.53 1.86 8.83
N HIS A 168 0.39 2.30 7.58
CA HIS A 168 -0.65 1.81 6.68
C HIS A 168 -0.25 0.47 6.07
N GLY A 169 -1.18 -0.49 6.11
CA GLY A 169 -0.92 -1.82 5.59
C GLY A 169 -2.18 -2.64 5.43
N THR A 170 -2.04 -3.76 4.74
CA THR A 170 -3.06 -4.81 4.76
C THR A 170 -2.82 -5.80 5.90
N LEU A 171 -1.60 -5.87 6.41
CA LEU A 171 -1.15 -6.86 7.39
C LEU A 171 -1.34 -8.31 6.92
N SER A 172 -1.06 -8.58 5.65
CA SER A 172 -1.31 -9.89 5.02
C SER A 172 -0.15 -10.87 5.06
N SER A 173 1.06 -10.42 5.40
CA SER A 173 2.24 -11.28 5.58
C SER A 173 2.45 -11.54 7.06
N VAL A 174 2.53 -12.82 7.45
CA VAL A 174 2.86 -13.21 8.83
C VAL A 174 4.34 -12.97 9.13
N ASP A 175 5.22 -13.17 8.15
CA ASP A 175 6.66 -12.97 8.31
C ASP A 175 6.98 -11.49 8.62
N TYR A 176 6.21 -10.58 8.02
CA TYR A 176 6.33 -9.14 8.28
C TYR A 176 5.99 -8.76 9.73
N LEU A 177 5.22 -9.57 10.45
CA LEU A 177 4.83 -9.23 11.83
C LEU A 177 6.03 -9.24 12.77
N ASP A 178 6.89 -10.25 12.65
CA ASP A 178 8.07 -10.38 13.51
C ASP A 178 9.09 -9.27 13.21
N ASP A 179 9.33 -8.98 11.94
CA ASP A 179 10.20 -7.88 11.51
C ASP A 179 9.69 -6.53 12.03
N LEU A 180 8.37 -6.29 11.94
CA LEU A 180 7.76 -5.06 12.43
C LEU A 180 7.88 -4.93 13.95
N LEU A 181 7.60 -5.99 14.70
CA LEU A 181 7.72 -5.98 16.16
C LEU A 181 9.17 -5.76 16.60
N ALA A 182 10.13 -6.43 15.97
CA ALA A 182 11.55 -6.25 16.27
C ALA A 182 11.99 -4.80 16.00
N GLU A 183 11.60 -4.21 14.86
CA GLU A 183 11.93 -2.81 14.52
C GLU A 183 11.36 -1.82 15.54
N LEU A 184 10.16 -2.08 16.04
CA LEU A 184 9.47 -1.25 17.04
C LEU A 184 10.07 -1.42 18.44
N ASP A 185 10.38 -2.66 18.85
CA ASP A 185 11.02 -2.99 20.13
C ASP A 185 12.41 -2.36 20.23
N ASP A 186 13.22 -2.51 19.17
CA ASP A 186 14.55 -1.88 19.05
C ASP A 186 14.49 -0.35 19.16
N ALA A 187 13.36 0.25 18.76
CA ALA A 187 13.10 1.69 18.85
C ALA A 187 12.43 2.11 20.18
N GLY A 188 12.11 1.17 21.08
CA GLY A 188 11.54 1.42 22.39
C GLY A 188 10.02 1.64 22.42
N TYR A 189 9.29 1.19 21.40
CA TYR A 189 7.84 1.28 21.37
C TYR A 189 7.23 0.17 22.23
N GLU A 190 6.30 0.53 23.10
CA GLU A 190 5.60 -0.42 23.98
C GLU A 190 4.08 -0.28 23.90
N LYS A 191 3.58 0.61 23.03
CA LYS A 191 2.14 0.88 22.85
C LYS A 191 1.73 0.61 21.41
N LEU A 192 0.87 -0.39 21.23
CA LEU A 192 0.39 -0.82 19.92
C LEU A 192 -1.13 -0.70 19.84
N ARG A 193 -1.61 0.03 18.82
CA ARG A 193 -3.02 0.00 18.41
C ARG A 193 -3.13 -0.62 17.03
N ILE A 194 -4.00 -1.62 16.89
CA ILE A 194 -4.29 -2.26 15.61
C ILE A 194 -5.69 -1.85 15.20
N VAL A 195 -5.81 -1.09 14.11
CA VAL A 195 -7.10 -0.71 13.50
C VAL A 195 -7.43 -1.73 12.43
N THR A 196 -8.36 -2.63 12.72
CA THR A 196 -8.76 -3.71 11.83
C THR A 196 -10.09 -3.42 11.16
N VAL A 197 -10.14 -3.57 9.84
CA VAL A 197 -11.38 -3.41 9.08
C VAL A 197 -11.60 -4.63 8.21
N GLU A 198 -12.56 -5.45 8.62
CA GLU A 198 -12.97 -6.68 7.95
C GLU A 198 -14.29 -6.49 7.22
N VAL A 199 -14.36 -6.99 5.99
CA VAL A 199 -15.57 -6.97 5.17
C VAL A 199 -15.63 -8.26 4.33
N PRO A 200 -16.82 -8.74 3.93
CA PRO A 200 -16.91 -9.86 3.00
C PRO A 200 -16.16 -9.58 1.68
N LEU A 201 -15.61 -10.63 1.07
CA LEU A 201 -14.85 -10.55 -0.19
C LEU A 201 -15.57 -9.77 -1.29
N GLU A 202 -16.85 -10.06 -1.50
CA GLU A 202 -17.66 -9.40 -2.54
C GLU A 202 -17.84 -7.90 -2.24
N THR A 203 -17.93 -7.53 -0.97
CA THR A 203 -17.95 -6.12 -0.53
C THR A 203 -16.61 -5.43 -0.84
N ALA A 204 -15.48 -6.06 -0.52
CA ALA A 204 -14.16 -5.51 -0.81
C ALA A 204 -13.93 -5.31 -2.33
N ILE A 205 -14.33 -6.29 -3.14
CA ILE A 205 -14.26 -6.20 -4.61
C ILE A 205 -15.13 -5.04 -5.12
N ALA A 206 -16.39 -4.99 -4.69
CA ALA A 206 -17.32 -3.94 -5.12
C ALA A 206 -16.80 -2.55 -4.75
N GLN A 207 -16.41 -2.34 -3.48
CA GLN A 207 -15.91 -1.05 -3.00
C GLN A 207 -14.61 -0.62 -3.70
N ALA A 208 -13.66 -1.53 -3.91
CA ALA A 208 -12.43 -1.23 -4.64
C ALA A 208 -12.71 -0.84 -6.10
N THR A 209 -13.60 -1.59 -6.76
CA THR A 209 -13.98 -1.34 -8.16
C THR A 209 -14.74 -0.02 -8.31
N ASP A 210 -15.68 0.26 -7.42
CA ASP A 210 -16.45 1.51 -7.42
C ASP A 210 -15.58 2.74 -7.20
N ARG A 211 -14.65 2.65 -6.25
CA ARG A 211 -13.71 3.74 -5.97
C ARG A 211 -12.79 4.04 -7.15
N TRP A 212 -12.32 3.01 -7.85
CA TRP A 212 -11.53 3.21 -9.06
C TRP A 212 -12.38 3.81 -10.19
N TRP A 213 -13.55 3.23 -10.43
CA TRP A 213 -14.42 3.63 -11.54
C TRP A 213 -14.91 5.06 -11.41
N SER A 214 -15.24 5.52 -10.19
CA SER A 214 -15.72 6.88 -9.98
C SER A 214 -14.71 7.94 -10.45
N VAL A 215 -13.40 7.69 -10.25
CA VAL A 215 -12.33 8.57 -10.74
C VAL A 215 -12.14 8.42 -12.25
N ARG A 216 -12.13 7.18 -12.75
CA ARG A 216 -11.93 6.91 -14.18
C ARG A 216 -13.06 7.50 -15.02
N ASP A 217 -14.31 7.28 -14.65
CA ASP A 217 -15.51 7.70 -15.38
C ASP A 217 -15.64 9.22 -15.40
N ALA A 218 -15.50 9.85 -14.23
CA ALA A 218 -15.57 11.30 -14.07
C ALA A 218 -14.34 12.05 -14.62
N ALA A 219 -13.24 11.33 -14.91
CA ALA A 219 -11.96 11.88 -15.38
C ALA A 219 -11.46 13.05 -14.51
N THR A 220 -11.62 12.91 -13.19
CA THR A 220 -11.34 13.99 -12.22
C THR A 220 -9.87 14.15 -11.89
N ASP A 221 -9.04 13.13 -12.16
CA ASP A 221 -7.61 13.13 -11.85
C ASP A 221 -6.80 12.70 -13.08
N PRO A 222 -5.77 13.46 -13.49
CA PRO A 222 -4.96 13.15 -14.67
C PRO A 222 -4.16 11.84 -14.55
N LEU A 223 -3.85 11.39 -13.33
CA LEU A 223 -3.17 10.12 -13.09
C LEU A 223 -4.15 8.94 -13.00
N GLY A 224 -5.44 9.22 -12.87
CA GLY A 224 -6.49 8.23 -12.82
C GLY A 224 -6.83 7.67 -11.44
N GLY A 225 -7.77 6.72 -11.43
CA GLY A 225 -8.13 5.96 -10.24
C GLY A 225 -7.14 4.83 -9.95
N ARG A 226 -7.00 4.44 -8.68
CA ARG A 226 -6.19 3.28 -8.29
C ARG A 226 -6.99 1.99 -8.46
N PHE A 227 -6.69 1.25 -9.53
CA PHE A 227 -7.27 -0.06 -9.79
C PHE A 227 -6.58 -1.14 -8.96
N VAL A 228 -7.37 -2.03 -8.35
CA VAL A 228 -6.87 -3.23 -7.69
C VAL A 228 -7.55 -4.43 -8.36
N PRO A 229 -6.80 -5.33 -9.03
CA PRO A 229 -7.40 -6.48 -9.68
C PRO A 229 -8.16 -7.35 -8.67
N GLU A 230 -9.34 -7.84 -9.06
CA GLU A 230 -10.13 -8.77 -8.24
C GLU A 230 -9.29 -9.96 -7.76
N ALA A 231 -8.46 -10.50 -8.64
CA ALA A 231 -7.56 -11.60 -8.32
C ALA A 231 -6.54 -11.29 -7.23
N ALA A 232 -6.11 -10.03 -7.10
CA ALA A 232 -5.26 -9.58 -6.01
C ALA A 232 -6.05 -9.50 -4.69
N ILE A 233 -7.31 -9.04 -4.73
CA ILE A 233 -8.19 -8.98 -3.54
C ILE A 233 -8.53 -10.40 -3.05
N ARG A 234 -8.82 -11.35 -3.94
CA ARG A 234 -9.13 -12.74 -3.55
C ARG A 234 -8.02 -13.42 -2.76
N ARG A 235 -6.75 -13.01 -2.94
CA ARG A 235 -5.60 -13.58 -2.19
C ARG A 235 -5.70 -13.32 -0.68
N TYR A 236 -6.44 -12.31 -0.25
CA TYR A 236 -6.64 -12.01 1.16
C TYR A 236 -7.71 -12.89 1.82
N TYR A 237 -8.47 -13.67 1.05
CA TYR A 237 -9.60 -14.47 1.52
C TYR A 237 -9.37 -15.96 1.19
N PRO A 238 -8.71 -16.71 2.08
CA PRO A 238 -8.47 -18.14 1.89
C PRO A 238 -9.78 -18.91 1.78
N THR A 239 -9.80 -19.94 0.94
CA THR A 239 -10.98 -20.79 0.77
C THR A 239 -11.34 -21.49 2.08
N GLY A 240 -12.61 -21.41 2.49
CA GLY A 240 -13.10 -22.01 3.73
C GLY A 240 -12.81 -21.19 4.99
N SER A 241 -12.19 -20.01 4.87
CA SER A 241 -12.04 -19.07 5.99
C SER A 241 -13.28 -18.20 6.14
N THR A 242 -13.62 -17.86 7.39
CA THR A 242 -14.66 -16.88 7.72
C THR A 242 -14.14 -15.45 7.81
N GLU A 243 -12.81 -15.27 7.81
CA GLU A 243 -12.13 -13.97 7.90
C GLU A 243 -11.02 -13.85 6.86
N SER A 244 -10.56 -12.63 6.61
CA SER A 244 -9.38 -12.40 5.78
C SER A 244 -8.09 -12.76 6.53
N VAL A 245 -7.01 -13.04 5.80
CA VAL A 245 -5.67 -13.21 6.40
C VAL A 245 -5.24 -11.98 7.19
N CYS A 246 -5.74 -10.79 6.82
CA CYS A 246 -5.45 -9.53 7.49
C CYS A 246 -6.00 -9.52 8.92
N GLY A 247 -7.26 -9.94 9.09
CA GLY A 247 -7.91 -10.04 10.41
C GLY A 247 -7.23 -11.09 11.29
N ALA A 248 -6.90 -12.25 10.72
CA ALA A 248 -6.16 -13.29 11.44
C ALA A 248 -4.78 -12.79 11.90
N ASN A 249 -4.01 -12.15 11.02
CA ASN A 249 -2.69 -11.60 11.34
C ASN A 249 -2.74 -10.43 12.33
N ALA A 250 -3.81 -9.62 12.32
CA ALA A 250 -4.02 -8.58 13.33
C ALA A 250 -4.10 -9.17 14.75
N ARG A 251 -4.80 -10.30 14.91
CA ARG A 251 -4.84 -11.01 16.20
C ARG A 251 -3.47 -11.56 16.58
N VAL A 252 -2.77 -12.21 15.64
CA VAL A 252 -1.42 -12.75 15.86
C VAL A 252 -0.44 -11.64 16.27
N LEU A 253 -0.46 -10.49 15.61
CA LEU A 253 0.38 -9.34 15.96
C LEU A 253 0.06 -8.84 17.37
N GLY A 254 -1.21 -8.73 17.72
CA GLY A 254 -1.65 -8.32 19.05
C GLY A 254 -1.21 -9.28 20.14
N ASP A 255 -1.36 -10.59 19.92
CA ASP A 255 -0.93 -11.63 20.86
C ASP A 255 0.59 -11.58 21.08
N ARG A 256 1.37 -11.48 19.98
CA ARG A 256 2.85 -11.39 20.06
C ARG A 256 3.32 -10.13 20.78
N ALA A 257 2.70 -8.98 20.54
CA ALA A 257 3.02 -7.75 21.26
C ALA A 257 2.66 -7.84 22.75
N ALA A 258 1.53 -8.46 23.09
CA ALA A 258 1.13 -8.68 24.48
C ALA A 258 2.12 -9.61 25.21
N ASP A 259 2.64 -10.64 24.53
CA ASP A 259 3.68 -11.53 25.06
C ASP A 259 5.00 -10.79 25.36
N LEU A 260 5.29 -9.69 24.64
CA LEU A 260 6.41 -8.77 24.94
C LEU A 260 6.11 -7.79 26.10
N GLY A 261 4.88 -7.81 26.65
CA GLY A 261 4.45 -6.94 27.74
C GLY A 261 3.95 -5.56 27.28
N TRP A 262 3.65 -5.39 26.00
CA TRP A 262 3.17 -4.11 25.44
C TRP A 262 1.72 -3.81 25.83
N ASP A 263 1.37 -2.53 25.84
CA ASP A 263 -0.01 -2.04 25.90
C ASP A 263 -0.66 -2.16 24.52
N VAL A 264 -1.49 -3.19 24.34
CA VAL A 264 -2.10 -3.54 23.05
C VAL A 264 -3.60 -3.25 23.05
N SER A 265 -4.07 -2.57 21.99
CA SER A 265 -5.49 -2.41 21.71
C SER A 265 -5.81 -2.79 20.26
N ILE A 266 -6.90 -3.52 20.04
CA ILE A 266 -7.42 -3.85 18.71
C ILE A 266 -8.80 -3.23 18.59
N VAL A 267 -9.02 -2.44 17.54
CA VAL A 267 -10.25 -1.67 17.27
C VAL A 267 -10.76 -1.89 15.86
#